data_AF-A0A0D2P8U0-F1
#
_entry.id   AF-A0A0D2P8U0-F1
#
_cell.length_a   1.000
_cell.length_b   1.000
_cell.length_c   1.000
_cell.angle_alpha   90.00
_cell.angle_beta   90.00
_cell.angle_gamma   90.00
#
_symmetry.space_group_name_H-M   'P 1'
#
loop_
_entity.id
_entity.type
_entity.pdbx_description
1 polymer ?
#
loop_
_entity_poly.entity_id
_entity_poly.type
_entity_poly.pdbx_seq_one_letter_code
_entity_poly.pdbx_strand_id
1 'polypeptide(L)'
;MSVPAYDARGHSLTSSPPHNDVEMTRKTLIAVLDYFSQLLPKYFDWPGMRLVVHGGACMLLHPGLYSLSKQQQQASPGLVSRTKTRDVDYIHRGFMTEYGPHIPDAAERLKECIQATAARFNLGADWMNSDADIALPMAKDPSDGRLYDPVYSASVNPQNIALHTIYRSSNGFLTLISVTPSWAVSLKLVRYTKWDAGDICLLLR
;
A
#
# COMPACT_ATOMS: atom_id res chain seq x y z
N MET A 1 -15.10 -33.39 -10.89
CA MET A 1 -15.79 -32.33 -10.11
C MET A 1 -15.12 -32.29 -8.75
N SER A 2 -14.34 -31.25 -8.48
CA SER A 2 -13.57 -31.09 -7.24
C SER A 2 -14.47 -30.54 -6.14
N VAL A 3 -14.50 -31.21 -4.99
CA VAL A 3 -15.25 -30.79 -3.80
C VAL A 3 -14.50 -29.62 -3.15
N PRO A 4 -15.15 -28.49 -2.84
CA PRO A 4 -14.48 -27.39 -2.15
C PRO A 4 -14.09 -27.83 -0.73
N ALA A 5 -12.81 -27.61 -0.39
CA ALA A 5 -12.35 -27.79 0.98
C ALA A 5 -12.86 -26.61 1.83
N TYR A 6 -13.15 -26.85 3.10
CA TYR A 6 -13.61 -25.83 4.05
C TYR A 6 -12.66 -25.79 5.24
N ASP A 7 -12.42 -24.62 5.81
CA ASP A 7 -11.69 -24.52 7.07
C ASP A 7 -12.53 -25.03 8.25
N ALA A 8 -11.92 -25.17 9.44
CA ALA A 8 -12.59 -25.60 10.66
C ALA A 8 -13.74 -24.67 11.13
N ARG A 9 -13.97 -23.55 10.43
CA ARG A 9 -15.03 -22.57 10.67
C ARG A 9 -16.04 -22.49 9.53
N GLY A 10 -15.98 -23.40 8.56
CA GLY A 10 -16.97 -23.50 7.48
C GLY A 10 -16.79 -22.46 6.37
N HIS A 11 -15.63 -21.80 6.26
CA HIS A 11 -15.31 -20.93 5.14
C HIS A 11 -14.75 -21.75 3.98
N SER A 12 -15.27 -21.52 2.78
CA SER A 12 -14.77 -22.15 1.55
C SER A 12 -13.30 -21.77 1.34
N LEU A 13 -12.42 -22.77 1.25
CA LEU A 13 -11.01 -22.64 0.85
C LEU A 13 -10.90 -22.42 -0.66
N THR A 14 -11.73 -21.53 -1.21
CA THR A 14 -11.51 -21.05 -2.56
C THR A 14 -10.32 -20.11 -2.51
N SER A 15 -9.25 -20.46 -3.24
CA SER A 15 -8.13 -19.55 -3.44
C SER A 15 -8.66 -18.23 -3.97
N SER A 16 -8.29 -17.11 -3.34
CA SER A 16 -8.62 -15.78 -3.83
C SER A 16 -8.29 -15.67 -5.32
N PRO A 17 -9.14 -14.98 -6.13
CA PRO A 17 -8.80 -14.74 -7.53
C PRO A 17 -7.46 -13.99 -7.61
N PRO A 18 -6.66 -14.17 -8.67
CA PRO A 18 -5.36 -13.51 -8.78
C PRO A 18 -5.51 -11.98 -8.80
N HIS A 19 -6.57 -11.48 -9.42
CA HIS A 19 -6.84 -10.04 -9.59
C HIS A 19 -8.01 -9.56 -8.73
N ASN A 20 -7.85 -8.37 -8.16
CA ASN A 20 -8.83 -7.72 -7.32
C ASN A 20 -9.68 -6.73 -8.14
N ASP A 21 -10.91 -7.13 -8.44
CA ASP A 21 -11.90 -6.25 -9.05
C ASP A 21 -12.73 -5.47 -8.04
N VAL A 22 -12.53 -5.70 -6.74
CA VAL A 22 -13.29 -5.02 -5.68
C VAL A 22 -12.75 -3.62 -5.45
N GLU A 23 -13.57 -2.61 -5.74
CA GLU A 23 -13.25 -1.23 -5.42
C GLU A 23 -13.46 -0.92 -3.93
N MET A 24 -12.40 -0.54 -3.24
CA MET A 24 -12.39 -0.14 -1.84
C MET A 24 -12.54 1.38 -1.69
N THR A 25 -13.56 1.81 -0.96
CA THR A 25 -13.64 3.19 -0.46
C THR A 25 -12.63 3.41 0.68
N ARG A 26 -12.40 4.67 1.10
CA ARG A 26 -11.59 4.97 2.29
C ARG A 26 -12.02 4.15 3.52
N LYS A 27 -13.32 4.04 3.78
CA LYS A 27 -13.86 3.28 4.92
C LYS A 27 -13.55 1.79 4.80
N THR A 28 -13.79 1.22 3.62
CA THR A 28 -13.53 -0.20 3.35
C THR A 28 -12.04 -0.51 3.46
N LEU A 29 -11.18 0.34 2.89
CA LEU A 29 -9.73 0.20 2.93
C LEU A 29 -9.20 0.21 4.37
N ILE A 30 -9.68 1.13 5.23
CA ILE A 30 -9.32 1.15 6.65
C ILE A 30 -9.71 -0.16 7.33
N ALA A 31 -10.91 -0.69 7.09
CA ALA A 31 -11.34 -1.94 7.68
C ALA A 31 -10.49 -3.15 7.23
N VAL A 32 -10.08 -3.17 5.96
CA VAL A 32 -9.16 -4.19 5.43
C VAL A 32 -7.79 -4.08 6.10
N LEU A 33 -7.24 -2.87 6.22
CA LEU A 33 -5.95 -2.61 6.87
C LEU A 33 -5.97 -2.93 8.36
N ASP A 34 -7.06 -2.64 9.07
CA ASP A 34 -7.24 -2.97 10.49
C ASP A 34 -7.25 -4.49 10.70
N TYR A 35 -7.85 -5.26 9.79
CA TYR A 35 -7.80 -6.72 9.86
C TYR A 35 -6.42 -7.26 9.51
N PHE A 36 -5.81 -6.74 8.44
CA PHE A 36 -4.44 -7.08 8.06
C PHE A 36 -3.47 -6.85 9.22
N SER A 37 -3.59 -5.72 9.92
CA SER A 37 -2.74 -5.43 11.08
C SER A 37 -2.95 -6.37 12.26
N GLN A 38 -4.14 -6.96 12.41
CA GLN A 38 -4.42 -7.98 13.44
C GLN A 38 -3.83 -9.36 13.08
N LEU A 39 -3.60 -9.62 11.80
CA LEU A 39 -2.96 -10.86 11.34
C LEU A 39 -1.45 -10.80 11.44
N LEU A 40 -0.82 -9.65 11.21
CA LEU A 40 0.64 -9.48 11.23
C LEU A 40 1.37 -10.15 12.41
N PRO A 41 0.93 -10.03 13.69
CA PRO A 41 1.61 -10.67 14.82
C PRO A 41 1.65 -12.21 14.75
N LYS A 42 0.77 -12.83 13.96
CA LYS A 42 0.76 -14.29 13.76
C LYS A 42 1.82 -14.76 12.76
N TYR A 43 2.24 -13.87 11.86
CA TYR A 43 3.23 -14.15 10.82
C TYR A 43 4.62 -13.62 11.19
N PHE A 44 4.67 -12.56 11.99
CA PHE A 44 5.87 -11.83 12.34
C PHE A 44 6.00 -11.71 13.86
N ASP A 45 7.07 -12.30 14.40
CA ASP A 45 7.52 -11.99 15.76
C ASP A 45 8.40 -10.74 15.71
N TRP A 46 7.77 -9.59 15.46
CA TRP A 46 8.44 -8.30 15.32
C TRP A 46 7.58 -7.18 15.92
N PRO A 47 8.16 -6.15 16.57
CA PRO A 47 7.39 -5.16 17.33
C PRO A 47 6.36 -4.35 16.51
N GLY A 48 6.54 -4.25 15.20
CA GLY A 48 5.62 -3.58 14.29
C GLY A 48 6.17 -3.45 12.88
N MET A 49 5.27 -3.41 11.91
CA MET A 49 5.58 -3.32 10.49
C MET A 49 5.30 -1.94 9.94
N ARG A 50 6.25 -1.44 9.15
CA ARG A 50 6.16 -0.20 8.38
C ARG A 50 6.27 -0.56 6.92
N LEU A 51 5.29 -0.12 6.14
CA LEU A 51 5.31 -0.28 4.68
C LEU A 51 5.33 1.11 4.05
N VAL A 52 6.27 1.33 3.13
CA VAL A 52 6.22 2.49 2.24
C VAL A 52 5.29 2.14 1.09
N VAL A 53 4.29 2.99 0.86
CA VAL A 53 3.21 2.77 -0.09
C VAL A 53 3.03 3.96 -1.03
N HIS A 54 2.41 3.73 -2.18
CA HIS A 54 2.06 4.78 -3.13
C HIS A 54 0.69 4.53 -3.79
N GLY A 55 0.40 5.25 -4.87
CA GLY A 55 -0.78 5.00 -5.69
C GLY A 55 -2.09 5.51 -5.08
N GLY A 56 -3.19 4.83 -5.41
CA GLY A 56 -4.53 5.27 -5.06
C GLY A 56 -4.81 5.26 -3.55
N ALA A 57 -4.25 4.30 -2.82
CA ALA A 57 -4.39 4.18 -1.37
C ALA A 57 -3.91 5.45 -0.63
N CYS A 58 -2.78 6.04 -1.08
CA CYS A 58 -2.25 7.27 -0.48
C CYS A 58 -3.21 8.45 -0.58
N MET A 59 -3.84 8.61 -1.75
CA MET A 59 -4.82 9.68 -1.98
C MET A 59 -6.06 9.53 -1.08
N LEU A 60 -6.49 8.29 -0.82
CA LEU A 60 -7.66 8.02 0.01
C LEU A 60 -7.38 8.15 1.51
N LEU A 61 -6.21 7.73 1.97
CA LEU A 61 -5.90 7.63 3.40
C LEU A 61 -5.31 8.94 3.94
N HIS A 62 -4.49 9.65 3.16
CA HIS A 62 -3.87 10.89 3.61
C HIS A 62 -4.95 11.94 3.98
N PRO A 63 -5.02 12.41 5.24
CA PRO A 63 -6.10 13.30 5.69
C PRO A 63 -6.19 14.61 4.89
N GLY A 64 -5.04 15.24 4.63
CA GLY A 64 -4.93 16.46 3.82
C GLY A 64 -5.44 16.28 2.38
N LEU A 65 -4.84 15.37 1.61
CA LEU A 65 -5.24 15.08 0.23
C LEU A 65 -6.71 14.65 0.12
N TYR A 66 -7.20 13.81 1.03
CA TYR A 66 -8.61 13.42 1.03
C TYR A 66 -9.54 14.61 1.26
N SER A 67 -9.19 15.51 2.19
CA SER A 67 -9.97 16.73 2.45
C SER A 67 -9.95 17.67 1.24
N LEU A 68 -8.77 17.86 0.63
CA LEU A 68 -8.61 18.65 -0.59
C LEU A 68 -9.40 18.05 -1.76
N SER A 69 -9.41 16.73 -1.91
CA SER A 69 -10.17 16.04 -2.97
C SER A 69 -11.68 16.29 -2.84
N LYS A 70 -12.21 16.32 -1.61
CA LYS A 70 -13.61 16.64 -1.34
C LYS A 70 -13.94 18.10 -1.68
N GLN A 71 -13.06 19.03 -1.31
CA GLN A 71 -13.23 20.45 -1.63
C GLN A 71 -13.16 20.69 -3.14
N GLN A 72 -12.23 20.04 -3.84
CA GLN A 72 -12.08 20.16 -5.28
C GLN A 72 -13.30 19.62 -6.03
N GLN A 73 -13.87 18.51 -5.58
CA GLN A 73 -15.09 17.96 -6.18
C GLN A 73 -16.28 18.93 -6.05
N GLN A 74 -16.35 19.71 -4.97
CA GLN A 74 -17.37 20.75 -4.80
C GLN A 74 -17.13 21.95 -5.74
N ALA A 75 -15.87 22.39 -5.87
CA ALA A 75 -15.50 23.56 -6.68
C ALA A 75 -15.45 23.26 -8.19
N SER A 76 -15.20 22.02 -8.59
CA SER A 76 -15.03 21.62 -9.99
C SER A 76 -15.54 20.18 -10.20
N PRO A 77 -16.87 19.99 -10.28
CA PRO A 77 -17.48 18.65 -10.37
C PRO A 77 -17.05 17.84 -11.59
N GLY A 78 -16.58 18.51 -12.66
CA GLY A 78 -16.08 17.88 -13.88
C GLY A 78 -14.66 17.30 -13.77
N LEU A 79 -13.92 17.62 -12.70
CA LEU A 79 -12.61 17.04 -12.48
C LEU A 79 -12.75 15.66 -11.82
N VAL A 80 -12.07 14.67 -12.39
CA VAL A 80 -12.09 13.30 -11.89
C VAL A 80 -11.49 13.25 -10.48
N SER A 81 -12.29 12.87 -9.48
CA SER A 81 -11.86 12.72 -8.09
C SER A 81 -11.74 11.25 -7.72
N ARG A 82 -10.62 10.88 -7.07
CA ARG A 82 -10.40 9.52 -6.60
C ARG A 82 -11.16 9.29 -5.30
N THR A 83 -12.21 8.49 -5.38
CA THR A 83 -13.03 8.10 -4.21
C THR A 83 -12.84 6.64 -3.80
N LYS A 84 -12.18 5.85 -4.65
CA LYS A 84 -11.91 4.43 -4.44
C LYS A 84 -10.54 4.01 -5.01
N THR A 85 -10.06 2.86 -4.56
CA THR A 85 -8.86 2.17 -5.05
C THR A 85 -9.14 0.68 -5.09
N ARG A 86 -8.42 -0.08 -5.92
CA ARG A 86 -8.51 -1.55 -5.92
C ARG A 86 -7.37 -2.18 -5.14
N ASP A 87 -6.34 -1.43 -4.85
CA ASP A 87 -5.10 -1.97 -4.32
C ASP A 87 -4.39 -0.99 -3.38
N VAL A 88 -3.39 -1.55 -2.70
CA VAL A 88 -2.33 -0.87 -1.96
C VAL A 88 -1.01 -1.29 -2.57
N ASP A 89 -0.37 -0.38 -3.30
CA ASP A 89 0.97 -0.60 -3.83
C ASP A 89 2.00 -0.33 -2.74
N TYR A 90 2.79 -1.32 -2.35
CA TYR A 90 3.90 -1.17 -1.41
C TYR A 90 5.25 -1.39 -2.09
N ILE A 91 6.29 -0.73 -1.56
CA ILE A 91 7.66 -0.88 -2.05
C ILE A 91 8.28 -2.13 -1.43
N HIS A 92 8.32 -3.22 -2.18
CA HIS A 92 8.83 -4.52 -1.71
C HIS A 92 10.32 -4.50 -1.43
N ARG A 93 11.12 -3.80 -2.26
CA ARG A 93 12.56 -3.63 -2.01
C ARG A 93 12.83 -2.93 -0.68
N GLY A 94 12.01 -1.95 -0.33
CA GLY A 94 12.05 -1.24 0.95
C GLY A 94 11.70 -2.15 2.13
N PHE A 95 10.62 -2.92 1.99
CA PHE A 95 10.24 -3.96 2.96
C PHE A 95 11.39 -4.94 3.20
N MET A 96 11.99 -5.51 2.14
CA MET A 96 13.09 -6.46 2.26
C MET A 96 14.36 -5.85 2.84
N THR A 97 14.61 -4.56 2.60
CA THR A 97 15.73 -3.83 3.22
C THR A 97 15.57 -3.73 4.73
N GLU A 98 14.35 -3.52 5.23
CA GLU A 98 14.07 -3.35 6.65
C GLU A 98 13.94 -4.68 7.39
N TYR A 99 13.28 -5.68 6.81
CA TYR A 99 12.91 -6.91 7.51
C TYR A 99 13.70 -8.15 7.07
N GLY A 100 14.16 -8.20 5.82
CA GLY A 100 14.86 -9.36 5.27
C GLY A 100 16.09 -9.80 6.09
N PRO A 101 16.96 -8.88 6.56
CA PRO A 101 18.10 -9.24 7.40
C PRO A 101 17.74 -9.86 8.77
N HIS A 102 16.50 -9.67 9.23
CA HIS A 102 16.07 -10.03 10.58
C HIS A 102 15.05 -11.16 10.62
N ILE A 103 14.30 -11.35 9.53
CA ILE A 103 13.17 -12.27 9.46
C ILE A 103 13.35 -13.19 8.26
N PRO A 104 13.66 -14.48 8.48
CA PRO A 104 13.68 -15.48 7.43
C PRO A 104 12.31 -15.57 6.74
N ASP A 105 12.32 -15.67 5.42
CA ASP A 105 11.12 -15.79 4.58
C ASP A 105 10.12 -14.64 4.79
N ALA A 106 10.61 -13.42 5.06
CA ALA A 106 9.78 -12.25 5.32
C ALA A 106 8.79 -11.96 4.18
N ALA A 107 9.24 -12.14 2.92
CA ALA A 107 8.43 -11.91 1.73
C ALA A 107 7.26 -12.90 1.65
N GLU A 108 7.54 -14.18 1.87
CA GLU A 108 6.59 -15.28 1.83
C GLU A 108 5.55 -15.10 2.94
N ARG A 109 5.98 -14.79 4.17
CA ARG A 109 5.09 -14.50 5.31
C ARG A 109 4.18 -13.30 5.04
N LEU A 110 4.71 -12.24 4.43
CA LEU A 110 3.91 -11.06 4.06
C LEU A 110 2.84 -11.45 3.03
N LYS A 111 3.24 -12.21 2.01
CA LYS A 111 2.34 -12.70 0.96
C LYS A 111 1.22 -13.58 1.54
N GLU A 112 1.54 -14.49 2.47
CA GLU A 112 0.53 -15.31 3.14
C GLU A 112 -0.46 -14.46 3.95
N CYS A 113 0.02 -13.44 4.67
CA CYS A 113 -0.83 -12.51 5.41
C CYS A 113 -1.77 -11.70 4.48
N ILE A 114 -1.24 -11.25 3.33
CA ILE A 114 -2.01 -10.57 2.27
C ILE A 114 -3.11 -11.50 1.74
N GLN A 115 -2.79 -12.76 1.45
CA GLN A 115 -3.74 -13.76 0.95
C GLN A 115 -4.83 -14.10 1.98
N ALA A 116 -4.46 -14.27 3.25
CA ALA A 116 -5.41 -14.50 4.34
C ALA A 116 -6.39 -13.31 4.51
N THR A 117 -5.88 -12.09 4.34
CA THR A 117 -6.72 -10.87 4.32
C THR A 117 -7.64 -10.84 3.12
N ALA A 118 -7.14 -11.20 1.93
CA ALA A 118 -7.91 -11.25 0.71
C ALA A 118 -9.11 -12.21 0.85
N ALA A 119 -8.88 -13.40 1.38
CA ALA A 119 -9.92 -14.40 1.63
C ALA A 119 -11.01 -13.86 2.58
N ARG A 120 -10.64 -13.12 3.62
CA ARG A 120 -11.59 -12.56 4.59
C ARG A 120 -12.55 -11.51 4.00
N PHE A 121 -12.07 -10.74 3.02
CA PHE A 121 -12.82 -9.62 2.43
C PHE A 121 -13.30 -9.91 1.00
N ASN A 122 -13.11 -11.13 0.51
CA ASN A 122 -13.41 -11.52 -0.87
C ASN A 122 -12.69 -10.61 -1.89
N LEU A 123 -11.42 -10.32 -1.62
CA LEU A 123 -10.54 -9.56 -2.53
C LEU A 123 -9.71 -10.53 -3.39
N GLY A 124 -9.21 -10.01 -4.50
CA GLY A 124 -8.12 -10.66 -5.24
C GLY A 124 -6.81 -10.61 -4.46
N ALA A 125 -5.90 -11.54 -4.79
CA ALA A 125 -4.61 -11.69 -4.11
C ALA A 125 -3.68 -10.47 -4.30
N ASP A 126 -3.91 -9.65 -5.32
CA ASP A 126 -3.17 -8.42 -5.63
C ASP A 126 -3.76 -7.14 -4.98
N TRP A 127 -4.73 -7.26 -4.05
CA TRP A 127 -5.26 -6.10 -3.31
C TRP A 127 -4.18 -5.33 -2.53
N MET A 128 -3.08 -6.00 -2.18
CA MET A 128 -1.84 -5.37 -1.74
C MET A 128 -0.71 -6.04 -2.50
N ASN A 129 0.00 -5.27 -3.32
CA ASN A 129 1.00 -5.81 -4.24
C ASN A 129 2.20 -4.86 -4.37
N SER A 130 3.21 -5.34 -5.08
CA SER A 130 4.46 -4.63 -5.34
C SER A 130 4.82 -4.67 -6.83
N ASP A 131 3.84 -4.85 -7.71
CA ASP A 131 4.06 -4.86 -9.17
C ASP A 131 4.57 -3.50 -9.65
N ALA A 132 4.34 -2.47 -8.82
CA ALA A 132 4.89 -1.17 -8.99
C ALA A 132 6.43 -1.10 -8.96
N ASP A 133 7.08 -2.02 -8.24
CA ASP A 133 8.53 -2.03 -8.04
C ASP A 133 9.31 -2.14 -9.35
N ILE A 134 8.73 -2.76 -10.38
CA ILE A 134 9.33 -2.91 -11.72
C ILE A 134 9.71 -1.54 -12.33
N ALA A 135 8.96 -0.48 -12.00
CA ALA A 135 9.21 0.86 -12.53
C ALA A 135 10.05 1.74 -11.60
N LEU A 136 10.45 1.24 -10.43
CA LEU A 136 11.16 2.06 -9.44
C LEU A 136 12.65 2.14 -9.76
N PRO A 137 13.24 3.34 -9.79
CA PRO A 137 14.66 3.50 -10.06
C PRO A 137 15.51 2.90 -8.92
N MET A 138 16.77 2.61 -9.24
CA MET A 138 17.83 2.37 -8.25
C MET A 138 18.86 3.47 -8.38
N ALA A 139 19.40 3.92 -7.26
CA ALA A 139 20.49 4.90 -7.22
C ALA A 139 21.75 4.24 -6.67
N LYS A 140 22.92 4.80 -7.00
CA LYS A 140 24.20 4.43 -6.38
C LYS A 140 24.59 5.53 -5.41
N ASP A 141 24.94 5.15 -4.20
CA ASP A 141 25.52 6.06 -3.24
C ASP A 141 26.89 6.54 -3.78
N PRO A 142 27.13 7.86 -3.86
CA PRO A 142 28.37 8.39 -4.43
C PRO A 142 29.61 8.13 -3.56
N SER A 143 29.43 7.81 -2.27
CA SER A 143 30.53 7.63 -1.33
C SER A 143 31.13 6.21 -1.36
N ASP A 144 30.29 5.18 -1.50
CA ASP A 144 30.71 3.78 -1.45
C ASP A 144 30.26 2.95 -2.68
N GLY A 145 29.52 3.57 -3.60
CA GLY A 145 29.00 2.92 -4.81
C GLY A 145 27.83 1.96 -4.56
N ARG A 146 27.33 1.86 -3.32
CA ARG A 146 26.28 0.91 -2.95
C ARG A 146 24.97 1.26 -3.62
N LEU A 147 24.30 0.26 -4.19
CA LEU A 147 22.94 0.44 -4.71
C LEU A 147 21.95 0.63 -3.57
N TYR A 148 21.03 1.58 -3.72
CA TYR A 148 19.94 1.81 -2.78
C TYR A 148 18.66 2.21 -3.51
N ASP A 149 17.53 2.07 -2.83
CA ASP A 149 16.23 2.52 -3.30
C ASP A 149 16.01 3.98 -2.87
N PRO A 150 16.09 4.95 -3.79
CA PRO A 150 15.98 6.36 -3.44
C PRO A 150 14.54 6.76 -3.05
N VAL A 151 13.53 5.99 -3.46
CA VAL A 151 12.14 6.23 -3.12
C VAL A 151 11.88 5.84 -1.67
N TYR A 152 12.31 4.64 -1.29
CA TYR A 152 12.24 4.17 0.09
C TYR A 152 13.07 5.07 1.02
N SER A 153 14.35 5.30 0.71
CA SER A 153 15.25 6.11 1.54
C SER A 153 14.73 7.53 1.78
N ALA A 154 14.16 8.18 0.75
CA ALA A 154 13.53 9.48 0.92
C ALA A 154 12.29 9.42 1.84
N SER A 155 11.48 8.37 1.71
CA SER A 155 10.22 8.23 2.45
C SER A 155 10.41 7.94 3.93
N VAL A 156 11.47 7.20 4.30
CA VAL A 156 11.72 6.77 5.69
C VAL A 156 12.65 7.68 6.49
N ASN A 157 13.01 8.87 5.97
CA ASN A 157 13.69 9.84 6.81
C ASN A 157 12.73 10.38 7.91
N PRO A 158 13.24 10.79 9.10
CA PRO A 158 12.37 11.13 10.23
C PRO A 158 11.31 12.21 9.94
N GLN A 159 11.68 13.22 9.15
CA GLN A 159 10.78 14.30 8.77
C GLN A 159 9.63 13.79 7.88
N ASN A 160 9.93 12.98 6.87
CA ASN A 160 8.94 12.43 5.94
C ASN A 160 8.09 11.35 6.59
N ILE A 161 8.61 10.57 7.55
CA ILE A 161 7.78 9.69 8.38
C ILE A 161 6.71 10.52 9.10
N ALA A 162 7.10 11.63 9.74
CA ALA A 162 6.16 12.48 10.48
C ALA A 162 5.09 13.10 9.56
N LEU A 163 5.50 13.60 8.38
CA LEU A 163 4.61 14.28 7.44
C LEU A 163 3.74 13.34 6.61
N HIS A 164 4.24 12.16 6.25
CA HIS A 164 3.64 11.30 5.23
C HIS A 164 3.20 9.93 5.76
N THR A 165 3.15 9.73 7.08
CA THR A 165 2.39 8.60 7.63
C THR A 165 0.90 8.81 7.37
N ILE A 166 0.32 7.93 6.55
CA ILE A 166 -1.09 8.03 6.12
C ILE A 166 -2.03 7.12 6.91
N TYR A 167 -1.48 6.13 7.62
CA TYR A 167 -2.25 5.21 8.44
C TYR A 167 -1.37 4.64 9.56
N ARG A 168 -1.97 4.50 10.74
CA ARG A 168 -1.46 3.73 11.88
C ARG A 168 -2.60 2.85 12.38
N SER A 169 -2.35 1.56 12.51
CA SER A 169 -3.35 0.66 13.08
C SER A 169 -3.54 0.93 14.56
N SER A 170 -4.76 0.70 15.06
CA SER A 170 -5.09 0.88 16.48
C SER A 170 -4.31 -0.07 17.39
N ASN A 171 -3.91 -1.24 16.89
CA ASN A 171 -3.07 -2.20 17.62
C ASN A 171 -1.56 -1.88 17.53
N GLY A 172 -1.14 -0.83 16.84
CA GLY A 172 0.26 -0.41 16.71
C GLY A 172 1.13 -1.25 15.77
N PHE A 173 0.63 -2.38 15.25
CA PHE A 173 1.41 -3.30 14.43
C PHE A 173 1.63 -2.88 12.98
N LEU A 174 0.84 -1.96 12.43
CA LEU A 174 0.98 -1.51 11.04
C LEU A 174 1.06 0.01 10.97
N THR A 175 2.08 0.49 10.27
CA THR A 175 2.22 1.87 9.83
C THR A 175 2.38 1.90 8.32
N LEU A 176 1.57 2.72 7.64
CA LEU A 176 1.74 2.98 6.21
C LEU A 176 2.28 4.40 6.01
N ILE A 177 3.35 4.50 5.24
CA ILE A 177 4.04 5.75 4.93
C ILE A 177 3.92 5.98 3.44
N SER A 178 3.25 7.05 3.03
CA SER A 178 3.23 7.42 1.62
C SER A 178 4.63 7.81 1.16
N VAL A 179 4.97 7.48 -0.08
CA VAL A 179 6.09 8.14 -0.76
C VAL A 179 5.91 9.66 -0.74
N THR A 180 7.03 10.39 -0.78
CA THR A 180 7.01 11.86 -0.80
C THR A 180 6.23 12.39 -2.00
N PRO A 181 5.64 13.60 -1.95
CA PRO A 181 4.84 14.15 -3.05
C PRO A 181 5.59 14.18 -4.39
N SER A 182 6.87 14.53 -4.39
CA SER A 182 7.71 14.52 -5.61
C SER A 182 7.82 13.13 -6.24
N TRP A 183 8.00 12.08 -5.43
CA TRP A 183 7.99 10.70 -5.91
C TRP A 183 6.59 10.26 -6.34
N ALA A 184 5.55 10.60 -5.58
CA ALA A 184 4.16 10.29 -5.95
C ALA A 184 3.80 10.85 -7.34
N VAL A 185 4.16 12.11 -7.63
CA VAL A 185 3.97 12.73 -8.95
C VAL A 185 4.80 12.01 -10.01
N SER A 186 6.08 11.75 -9.74
CA SER A 186 6.97 11.09 -10.70
C SER A 186 6.46 9.70 -11.10
N LEU A 187 6.05 8.88 -10.13
CA LEU A 187 5.52 7.54 -10.38
C LEU A 187 4.23 7.55 -11.20
N LYS A 188 3.36 8.55 -10.95
CA LYS A 188 2.15 8.76 -11.75
C LYS A 188 2.47 9.17 -13.19
N LEU A 189 3.47 10.02 -13.41
CA LEU A 189 3.87 10.42 -14.76
C LEU A 189 4.43 9.25 -15.58
N VAL A 190 5.08 8.26 -14.95
CA VAL A 190 5.63 7.09 -15.66
C VAL A 190 4.54 6.12 -16.14
N ARG A 191 3.44 5.95 -15.40
CA ARG A 191 2.37 4.97 -15.71
C ARG A 191 1.06 5.60 -16.18
N TYR A 192 1.04 6.93 -16.29
CA TYR A 192 -0.11 7.82 -16.41
C TYR A 192 -1.44 7.17 -16.83
N THR A 193 -2.43 7.27 -15.93
CA THR A 193 -3.78 6.75 -16.07
C THR A 193 -4.81 7.88 -15.95
N LYS A 194 -6.08 7.58 -16.27
CA LYS A 194 -7.18 8.57 -16.25
C LYS A 194 -7.39 9.32 -14.93
N TRP A 195 -6.94 8.76 -13.81
CA TRP A 195 -7.07 9.36 -12.48
C TRP A 195 -5.89 10.28 -12.12
N ASP A 196 -4.77 10.14 -12.81
CA ASP A 196 -3.51 10.72 -12.37
C ASP A 196 -3.45 12.24 -12.54
N ALA A 197 -4.17 12.82 -13.51
CA ALA A 197 -4.29 14.28 -13.62
C ALA A 197 -4.84 14.92 -12.34
N GLY A 198 -5.95 14.37 -11.81
CA GLY A 198 -6.58 14.86 -10.59
C GLY A 198 -5.68 14.67 -9.38
N ASP A 199 -5.07 13.48 -9.26
CA ASP A 199 -4.15 13.18 -8.17
C ASP A 199 -2.90 14.08 -8.18
N ILE A 200 -2.28 14.30 -9.35
CA ILE A 200 -1.12 15.18 -9.51
C ILE A 200 -1.47 16.62 -9.13
N CYS A 201 -2.62 17.13 -9.59
CA CYS A 201 -3.07 18.47 -9.21
C CYS A 201 -3.26 18.63 -7.70
N LEU A 202 -3.73 17.59 -7.01
CA LEU A 202 -3.86 17.60 -5.54
C LEU A 202 -2.49 17.54 -4.84
N LEU A 203 -1.54 16.78 -5.39
CA LEU A 203 -0.19 16.62 -4.82
C LEU A 203 0.69 17.87 -4.98
N LEU A 204 0.38 18.74 -5.95
CA LEU A 204 1.11 19.98 -6.23
C LEU A 204 0.55 21.22 -5.52
N ARG A 205 -0.54 21.07 -4.75
CA ARG A 205 -1.17 22.15 -3.97
C ARG A 205 -0.64 22.20 -2.55
#